data_AF-A0A6I5CBI4-F1
#
_entry.id   AF-A0A6I5CBI4-F1
#
_cell.length_a   1.000
_cell.length_b   1.000
_cell.length_c   1.000
_cell.angle_alpha   90.00
_cell.angle_beta   90.00
_cell.angle_gamma   90.00
#
_symmetry.space_group_name_H-M   'P 1'
#
loop_
_entity.id
_entity.type
_entity.pdbx_description
1 polymer ?
#
loop_
_entity_poly.entity_id
_entity_poly.type
_entity_poly.pdbx_seq_one_letter_code
_entity_poly.pdbx_strand_id
1 'polypeptide(L)'
;LMPAVRRLLRGVVVVGTLEDAEDLVHARPHLTAVTAEGDLLGAHFAQGGSAGAPSLLEVQASVDEAAADLADLELRCAGSAEAERLAGERREECAALVEELGERRRAADREKSAVAQRLGRLAGQARGAAGEAERSTAAAARAQEALDRARQEAEELAERLAVAEESPVEEEPDTYTRDRLAADGANARQTEMEARLQVRTHEERVKSLAGRADSLDRAARAEREA
;
A
#
# COMPACT_ATOMS: atom_id res chain seq x y z
N LEU A 1 44.22 77.93 -24.04
CA LEU A 1 44.88 77.89 -22.71
C LEU A 1 46.40 77.70 -22.79
N MET A 2 46.92 76.77 -23.59
CA MET A 2 48.37 76.50 -23.69
C MET A 2 49.28 77.72 -23.94
N PRO A 3 48.95 78.72 -24.78
CA PRO A 3 49.79 79.91 -24.95
C PRO A 3 49.91 80.79 -23.68
N ALA A 4 48.84 80.86 -22.88
CA ALA A 4 48.82 81.61 -21.63
C ALA A 4 49.65 80.91 -20.55
N VAL A 5 49.52 79.58 -20.42
CA VAL A 5 50.32 78.76 -19.50
C VAL A 5 51.82 78.86 -19.84
N ARG A 6 52.18 78.75 -21.12
CA ARG A 6 53.58 78.93 -21.57
C ARG A 6 54.14 80.32 -21.27
N ARG A 7 53.29 81.36 -21.30
CA ARG A 7 53.71 82.73 -20.98
C ARG A 7 53.89 82.92 -19.48
N LEU A 8 52.97 82.38 -18.67
CA LEU A 8 52.98 82.47 -17.22
C LEU A 8 54.14 81.67 -16.59
N LEU A 9 54.45 80.49 -17.14
CA LEU A 9 55.53 79.63 -16.66
C LEU A 9 56.89 79.93 -17.32
N ARG A 10 57.00 81.00 -18.10
CA ARG A 10 58.25 81.34 -18.80
C ARG A 10 59.28 81.83 -17.79
N GLY A 11 60.36 81.07 -17.61
CA GLY A 11 61.44 81.37 -16.67
C GLY A 11 61.28 80.67 -15.31
N VAL A 12 60.25 79.84 -15.15
CA VAL A 12 60.09 78.95 -13.99
C VAL A 12 60.71 77.59 -14.31
N VAL A 13 61.57 77.09 -13.43
CA VAL A 13 62.26 75.79 -13.57
C VAL A 13 61.96 74.93 -12.36
N VAL A 14 61.46 73.72 -12.61
CA VAL A 14 61.23 72.73 -11.54
C VAL A 14 62.54 72.04 -11.21
N VAL A 15 62.91 72.03 -9.93
CA VAL A 15 64.14 71.42 -9.41
C VAL A 15 63.83 70.39 -8.33
N GLY A 16 64.76 69.47 -8.10
CA GLY A 16 64.55 68.34 -7.19
C GLY A 16 64.68 68.71 -5.71
N THR A 17 65.60 69.61 -5.38
CA THR A 17 65.90 70.01 -3.99
C THR A 17 66.07 71.53 -3.86
N LEU A 18 66.08 72.04 -2.62
CA LEU A 18 66.37 73.44 -2.35
C LEU A 18 67.84 73.80 -2.68
N GLU A 19 68.77 72.87 -2.49
CA GLU A 19 70.18 73.04 -2.90
C GLU A 19 70.29 73.20 -4.41
N ASP A 20 69.57 72.39 -5.20
CA ASP A 20 69.50 72.56 -6.66
C ASP A 20 68.88 73.90 -7.06
N ALA A 21 67.90 74.38 -6.28
CA ALA A 21 67.26 75.68 -6.50
C ALA A 21 68.26 76.83 -6.31
N GLU A 22 69.06 76.77 -5.24
CA GLU A 22 70.09 77.76 -4.91
C GLU A 22 71.16 77.82 -6.01
N ASP A 23 71.72 76.66 -6.39
CA ASP A 23 72.73 76.56 -7.44
C ASP A 23 72.23 77.13 -8.77
N LEU A 24 70.98 76.81 -9.15
CA LEU A 24 70.37 77.27 -10.38
C LEU A 24 70.18 78.79 -10.40
N VAL A 25 69.63 79.35 -9.33
CA VAL A 25 69.38 80.80 -9.22
C VAL A 25 70.68 81.57 -9.16
N HIS A 26 71.71 81.03 -8.50
CA HIS A 26 73.04 81.63 -8.44
C HIS A 26 73.71 81.67 -9.83
N ALA A 27 73.63 80.56 -10.58
CA ALA A 27 74.15 80.49 -11.94
C ALA A 27 73.32 81.30 -12.95
N ARG A 28 72.01 81.43 -12.74
CA ARG A 28 71.07 82.13 -13.63
C ARG A 28 70.07 82.99 -12.85
N PRO A 29 70.45 84.22 -12.45
CA PRO A 29 69.62 85.08 -11.60
C PRO A 29 68.27 85.52 -12.19
N HIS A 30 68.04 85.30 -13.48
CA HIS A 30 66.80 85.65 -14.20
C HIS A 30 65.75 84.54 -14.18
N LEU A 31 66.05 83.38 -13.60
CA LEU A 31 65.14 82.25 -13.46
C LEU A 31 64.53 82.21 -12.04
N THR A 32 63.37 81.58 -11.93
CA THR A 32 62.76 81.21 -10.64
C THR A 32 62.75 79.70 -10.54
N ALA A 33 63.39 79.17 -9.51
CA ALA A 33 63.35 77.74 -9.21
C ALA A 33 62.12 77.43 -8.34
N VAL A 34 61.46 76.31 -8.62
CA VAL A 34 60.36 75.77 -7.80
C VAL A 34 60.66 74.32 -7.43
N THR A 35 60.59 73.98 -6.14
CA THR A 35 60.74 72.60 -5.65
C THR A 35 59.44 71.82 -5.81
N ALA A 36 59.50 70.49 -5.74
CA ALA A 36 58.29 69.64 -5.73
C ALA A 36 57.39 69.88 -4.51
N GLU A 37 57.94 70.44 -3.44
CA GLU A 37 57.22 70.80 -2.21
C GLU A 37 56.59 72.21 -2.28
N GLY A 38 56.82 72.95 -3.38
CA GLY A 38 56.21 74.25 -3.62
C GLY A 38 57.05 75.44 -3.16
N ASP A 39 58.29 75.23 -2.72
CA ASP A 39 59.20 76.32 -2.38
C ASP A 39 59.65 77.03 -3.65
N LEU A 40 59.56 78.36 -3.66
CA LEU A 40 59.97 79.23 -4.75
C LEU A 40 61.22 80.01 -4.37
N LEU A 41 62.25 79.94 -5.22
CA LEU A 41 63.48 80.69 -5.05
C LEU A 41 63.78 81.53 -6.30
N GLY A 42 63.98 82.83 -6.10
CA GLY A 42 64.52 83.74 -7.10
C GLY A 42 65.71 84.50 -6.54
N ALA A 43 66.45 85.23 -7.39
CA ALA A 43 67.72 85.86 -7.00
C ALA A 43 67.65 86.78 -5.78
N HIS A 44 66.46 87.32 -5.48
CA HIS A 44 66.24 88.28 -4.40
C HIS A 44 65.03 87.94 -3.52
N PHE A 45 64.43 86.76 -3.67
CA PHE A 45 63.29 86.35 -2.85
C PHE A 45 63.27 84.82 -2.67
N ALA A 46 62.80 84.38 -1.50
CA ALA A 46 62.49 83.00 -1.21
C ALA A 46 61.09 82.94 -0.60
N GLN A 47 60.26 82.03 -1.08
CA GLN A 47 58.93 81.76 -0.54
C GLN A 47 58.80 80.26 -0.34
N GLY A 48 58.84 79.84 0.92
CA GLY A 48 58.69 78.45 1.35
C GLY A 48 58.16 78.42 2.78
N GLY A 49 57.42 77.37 3.14
CA GLY A 49 56.79 77.27 4.47
C GLY A 49 55.69 76.21 4.55
N SER A 50 55.39 75.79 5.79
CA SER A 50 54.53 74.64 6.12
C SER A 50 53.30 74.52 5.23
N ALA A 51 53.03 73.29 4.77
CA ALA A 51 51.89 72.91 3.92
C ALA A 51 50.66 73.77 4.23
N GLY A 52 50.40 74.75 3.37
CA GLY A 52 49.20 75.56 3.44
C GLY A 52 47.96 74.67 3.29
N ALA A 53 46.77 75.21 3.58
CA ALA A 53 45.54 74.55 3.19
C ALA A 53 45.64 74.11 1.71
N PRO A 54 45.14 72.89 1.37
CA PRO A 54 45.36 72.30 0.06
C PRO A 54 45.06 73.29 -1.06
N SER A 55 45.94 73.32 -2.05
CA SER A 55 45.82 74.29 -3.13
C SER A 55 44.51 74.06 -3.89
N LEU A 56 43.95 75.10 -4.51
CA LEU A 56 42.74 74.94 -5.33
C LEU A 56 42.92 73.89 -6.44
N LEU A 57 44.16 73.67 -6.90
CA LEU A 57 44.48 72.66 -7.90
C LEU A 57 44.50 71.25 -7.31
N GLU A 58 44.96 71.06 -6.07
CA GLU A 58 44.87 69.80 -5.34
C GLU A 58 43.42 69.44 -5.02
N VAL A 59 42.62 70.40 -4.54
CA VAL A 59 41.20 70.18 -4.29
C VAL A 59 40.48 69.80 -5.60
N GLN A 60 40.78 70.49 -6.71
CA GLN A 60 40.22 70.13 -8.01
C GLN A 60 40.65 68.73 -8.47
N ALA A 61 41.92 68.36 -8.29
CA ALA A 61 42.40 67.03 -8.63
C ALA A 61 41.69 65.93 -7.82
N SER A 62 41.49 66.13 -6.52
CA SER A 62 40.72 65.18 -5.68
C SER A 62 39.24 65.09 -6.08
N VAL A 63 38.63 66.20 -6.51
CA VAL A 63 37.26 66.19 -7.03
C VAL A 63 37.18 65.42 -8.34
N ASP A 64 38.14 65.62 -9.25
CA ASP A 64 38.19 64.94 -10.54
C ASP A 64 38.42 63.43 -10.36
N GLU A 65 39.31 63.03 -9.44
CA GLU A 65 39.55 61.64 -9.06
C GLU A 65 38.29 60.99 -8.48
N ALA A 66 37.65 61.63 -7.49
CA ALA A 66 36.41 61.12 -6.90
C ALA A 66 35.26 61.01 -7.91
N ALA A 67 35.19 61.94 -8.88
CA ALA A 67 34.21 61.87 -9.97
C ALA A 67 34.49 60.70 -10.92
N ALA A 68 35.75 60.42 -11.23
CA ALA A 68 36.15 59.28 -12.04
C ALA A 68 35.84 57.95 -11.33
N ASP A 69 36.15 57.85 -10.04
CA ASP A 69 35.85 56.67 -9.22
C ASP A 69 34.34 56.42 -9.09
N LEU A 70 33.54 57.49 -8.92
CA LEU A 70 32.10 57.38 -8.90
C LEU A 70 31.55 56.85 -10.22
N ALA A 71 32.05 57.35 -11.36
CA ALA A 71 31.62 56.89 -12.67
C ALA A 71 31.96 55.40 -12.92
N ASP A 72 33.13 54.93 -12.46
CA ASP A 72 33.49 53.49 -12.51
C ASP A 72 32.54 52.65 -11.64
N LEU A 73 32.28 53.10 -10.41
CA LEU A 73 31.36 52.42 -9.49
C LEU A 73 29.94 52.33 -10.05
N GLU A 74 29.42 53.42 -10.63
CA GLU A 74 28.10 53.44 -11.28
C GLU A 74 28.00 52.41 -12.41
N LEU A 75 29.03 52.31 -13.26
CA LEU A 75 29.08 51.32 -14.34
C LEU A 75 29.09 49.88 -13.78
N ARG A 76 29.89 49.63 -12.74
CA ARG A 76 29.98 48.31 -12.09
C ARG A 76 28.68 47.92 -11.38
N CYS A 77 28.02 48.89 -10.73
CA CYS A 77 26.71 48.69 -10.11
C CYS A 77 25.65 48.37 -11.16
N ALA A 78 25.61 49.10 -12.28
CA ALA A 78 24.69 48.84 -13.38
C ALA A 78 24.91 47.43 -13.97
N GLY A 79 26.17 47.03 -14.20
CA GLY A 79 26.49 45.69 -14.68
C GLY A 79 26.10 44.58 -13.69
N SER A 80 26.28 44.80 -12.39
CA SER A 80 25.89 43.85 -11.35
C SER A 80 24.38 43.71 -11.22
N ALA A 81 23.63 44.83 -11.29
CA ALA A 81 22.18 44.84 -11.25
C ALA A 81 21.57 44.09 -12.44
N GLU A 82 22.14 44.26 -13.63
CA GLU A 82 21.71 43.53 -14.82
C GLU A 82 22.02 42.03 -14.73
N ALA A 83 23.20 41.67 -14.20
CA ALA A 83 23.55 40.27 -13.97
C ALA A 83 22.63 39.61 -12.92
N GLU A 84 22.28 40.32 -11.86
CA GLU A 84 21.33 39.86 -10.84
C GLU A 84 19.93 39.64 -11.44
N ARG A 85 19.45 40.60 -12.25
CA ARG A 85 18.16 40.50 -12.95
C ARG A 85 18.12 39.25 -13.84
N LEU A 86 19.14 39.07 -14.69
CA LEU A 86 19.23 37.91 -15.59
C LEU A 86 19.33 36.59 -14.83
N ALA A 87 20.07 36.56 -13.72
CA ALA A 87 20.15 35.39 -12.85
C ALA A 87 18.80 35.07 -12.18
N GLY A 88 18.05 36.10 -11.78
CA GLY A 88 16.68 35.98 -11.28
C GLY A 88 15.74 35.35 -12.31
N GLU A 89 15.73 35.89 -13.53
CA GLU A 89 14.92 35.36 -14.64
C GLU A 89 15.26 33.90 -14.95
N ARG A 90 16.56 33.58 -15.04
CA ARG A 90 17.00 32.20 -15.27
C ARG A 90 16.57 31.26 -14.15
N ARG A 91 16.62 31.72 -12.90
CA ARG A 91 16.18 30.93 -11.74
C ARG A 91 14.68 30.66 -11.80
N GLU A 92 13.87 31.64 -12.17
CA GLU A 92 12.43 31.49 -12.34
C GLU A 92 12.09 30.50 -13.47
N GLU A 93 12.73 30.62 -14.63
CA GLU A 93 12.59 29.66 -15.73
C GLU A 93 12.94 28.24 -15.31
N CYS A 94 14.08 28.05 -14.64
CA CYS A 94 14.51 26.75 -14.13
C CYS A 94 13.53 26.19 -13.09
N ALA A 95 12.98 27.03 -12.20
CA ALA A 95 12.00 26.61 -11.21
C ALA A 95 10.71 26.13 -11.88
N ALA A 96 10.21 26.86 -12.88
CA ALA A 96 9.04 26.45 -13.66
C ALA A 96 9.27 25.13 -14.40
N LEU A 97 10.44 24.93 -15.00
CA LEU A 97 10.80 23.66 -15.66
C LEU A 97 10.85 22.49 -14.67
N VAL A 98 11.40 22.70 -13.48
CA VAL A 98 11.44 21.67 -12.42
C VAL A 98 10.03 21.30 -11.97
N GLU A 99 9.13 22.28 -11.83
CA GLU A 99 7.74 22.04 -11.49
C GLU A 99 7.00 21.24 -12.58
N GLU A 100 7.14 21.64 -13.85
CA GLU A 100 6.56 20.92 -14.99
C GLU A 100 7.05 19.47 -15.07
N LEU A 101 8.36 19.27 -14.98
CA LEU A 101 8.96 17.93 -14.98
C LEU A 101 8.50 17.11 -13.77
N GLY A 102 8.33 17.75 -12.61
CA GLY A 102 7.76 17.15 -11.41
C GLY A 102 6.35 16.62 -11.63
N GLU A 103 5.47 17.41 -12.24
CA GLU A 103 4.11 17.00 -12.57
C GLU A 103 4.07 15.87 -13.60
N ARG A 104 4.89 15.95 -14.66
CA ARG A 104 5.00 14.89 -15.67
C ARG A 104 5.48 13.57 -15.06
N ARG A 105 6.46 13.63 -14.15
CA ARG A 105 6.93 12.44 -13.42
C ARG A 105 5.82 11.86 -12.55
N ARG A 106 5.12 12.69 -11.78
CA ARG A 106 3.98 12.25 -10.94
C ARG A 106 2.87 11.60 -11.77
N ALA A 107 2.58 12.14 -12.95
CA ALA A 107 1.60 11.55 -13.87
C ALA A 107 2.05 10.16 -14.37
N ALA A 108 3.31 10.03 -14.81
CA ALA A 108 3.88 8.76 -15.25
C ALA A 108 3.91 7.71 -14.12
N ASP A 109 4.23 8.12 -12.89
CA ASP A 109 4.24 7.22 -11.73
C ASP A 109 2.82 6.69 -11.39
N ARG A 110 1.80 7.55 -11.52
CA ARG A 110 0.39 7.16 -11.37
C ARG A 110 -0.03 6.15 -12.45
N GLU A 111 0.34 6.40 -13.70
CA GLU A 111 0.04 5.48 -14.81
C GLU A 111 0.72 4.13 -14.63
N LYS A 112 2.02 4.11 -14.31
CA LYS A 112 2.77 2.88 -14.02
C LYS A 112 2.16 2.09 -12.87
N SER A 113 1.75 2.77 -11.80
CA SER A 113 1.08 2.14 -10.66
C SER A 113 -0.27 1.54 -11.06
N ALA A 114 -1.05 2.23 -11.88
CA ALA A 114 -2.32 1.72 -12.39
C ALA A 114 -2.13 0.47 -13.27
N VAL A 115 -1.11 0.47 -14.14
CA VAL A 115 -0.75 -0.71 -14.96
C VAL A 115 -0.32 -1.88 -14.07
N ALA A 116 0.54 -1.65 -13.08
CA ALA A 116 0.98 -2.69 -12.15
C ALA A 116 -0.19 -3.31 -11.38
N GLN A 117 -1.15 -2.51 -10.90
CA GLN A 117 -2.36 -3.00 -10.24
C GLN A 117 -3.24 -3.84 -11.18
N ARG A 118 -3.41 -3.41 -12.44
CA ARG A 118 -4.16 -4.19 -13.45
C ARG A 118 -3.49 -5.54 -13.71
N LEU A 119 -2.16 -5.56 -13.86
CA LEU A 119 -1.39 -6.79 -14.03
C LEU A 119 -1.53 -7.71 -12.81
N GLY A 120 -1.44 -7.16 -11.60
CA GLY A 120 -1.64 -7.93 -10.37
C GLY A 120 -3.02 -8.58 -10.30
N ARG A 121 -4.08 -7.84 -10.65
CA ARG A 121 -5.45 -8.36 -10.71
C ARG A 121 -5.59 -9.47 -11.76
N LEU A 122 -5.11 -9.25 -12.98
CA LEU A 122 -5.17 -10.24 -14.07
C LEU A 122 -4.38 -11.51 -13.72
N ALA A 123 -3.21 -11.38 -13.10
CA ALA A 123 -2.42 -12.53 -12.64
C ALA A 123 -3.12 -13.30 -11.51
N GLY A 124 -3.87 -12.62 -10.63
CA GLY A 124 -4.72 -13.26 -9.63
C GLY A 124 -5.88 -14.03 -10.28
N GLN A 125 -6.57 -13.41 -11.25
CA GLN A 125 -7.65 -14.06 -12.01
C GLN A 125 -7.16 -15.29 -12.78
N ALA A 126 -6.00 -15.18 -13.45
CA ALA A 126 -5.40 -16.31 -14.17
C ALA A 126 -5.07 -17.49 -13.24
N ARG A 127 -4.51 -17.22 -12.05
CA ARG A 127 -4.26 -18.26 -11.04
C ARG A 127 -5.54 -18.89 -10.52
N GLY A 128 -6.58 -18.08 -10.26
CA GLY A 128 -7.90 -18.58 -9.86
C GLY A 128 -8.52 -19.50 -10.92
N ALA A 129 -8.48 -19.08 -12.19
CA ALA A 129 -8.97 -19.86 -13.32
C ALA A 129 -8.19 -21.17 -13.51
N ALA A 130 -6.85 -21.14 -13.37
CA ALA A 130 -6.03 -22.34 -13.44
C ALA A 130 -6.39 -23.34 -12.32
N GLY A 131 -6.53 -22.86 -11.08
CA GLY A 131 -6.94 -23.72 -9.97
C GLY A 131 -8.36 -24.29 -10.12
N GLU A 132 -9.29 -23.55 -10.73
CA GLU A 132 -10.63 -24.06 -11.05
C GLU A 132 -10.58 -25.13 -12.16
N ALA A 133 -9.76 -24.92 -13.19
CA ALA A 133 -9.55 -25.89 -14.25
C ALA A 133 -8.96 -27.21 -13.70
N GLU A 134 -7.98 -27.13 -12.80
CA GLU A 134 -7.42 -28.30 -12.11
C GLU A 134 -8.48 -29.05 -11.30
N ARG A 135 -9.28 -28.34 -10.49
CA ARG A 135 -10.37 -28.95 -9.70
C ARG A 135 -11.42 -29.60 -10.59
N SER A 136 -11.84 -28.92 -11.65
CA SER A 136 -12.81 -29.43 -12.61
C SER A 136 -12.30 -30.68 -13.32
N THR A 137 -11.01 -30.68 -13.72
CA THR A 137 -10.36 -31.84 -14.34
C THR A 137 -10.32 -33.04 -13.38
N ALA A 138 -9.94 -32.81 -12.12
CA ALA A 138 -9.93 -33.86 -11.10
C ALA A 138 -11.34 -34.37 -10.73
N ALA A 139 -12.36 -33.51 -10.78
CA ALA A 139 -13.76 -33.92 -10.60
C ALA A 139 -14.25 -34.77 -11.77
N ALA A 140 -13.94 -34.37 -13.01
CA ALA A 140 -14.28 -35.12 -14.21
C ALA A 140 -13.63 -36.52 -14.21
N ALA A 141 -12.34 -36.62 -13.85
CA ALA A 141 -11.66 -37.90 -13.74
C ALA A 141 -12.33 -38.85 -12.72
N ARG A 142 -12.64 -38.35 -11.52
CA ARG A 142 -13.35 -39.14 -10.49
C ARG A 142 -14.75 -39.57 -10.92
N ALA A 143 -15.48 -38.69 -11.64
CA ALA A 143 -16.79 -39.02 -12.17
C ALA A 143 -16.70 -40.11 -13.25
N GLN A 144 -15.69 -40.05 -14.10
CA GLN A 144 -15.43 -41.08 -15.11
C GLN A 144 -15.11 -42.43 -14.45
N GLU A 145 -14.22 -42.46 -13.46
CA GLU A 145 -13.92 -43.68 -12.70
C GLU A 145 -15.15 -44.27 -12.00
N ALA A 146 -16.01 -43.41 -11.42
CA ALA A 146 -17.24 -43.84 -10.80
C ALA A 146 -18.24 -44.43 -11.82
N LEU A 147 -18.34 -43.81 -13.00
CA LEU A 147 -19.16 -44.32 -14.09
C LEU A 147 -18.68 -45.68 -14.58
N ASP A 148 -17.37 -45.85 -14.75
CA ASP A 148 -16.79 -47.11 -15.23
C ASP A 148 -17.03 -48.24 -14.23
N ARG A 149 -16.89 -47.98 -12.92
CA ARG A 149 -17.27 -48.95 -11.87
C ARG A 149 -18.76 -49.27 -11.88
N ALA A 150 -19.62 -48.27 -11.94
CA ALA A 150 -21.07 -48.47 -11.95
C ALA A 150 -21.53 -49.28 -13.17
N ARG A 151 -20.85 -49.12 -14.32
CA ARG A 151 -21.11 -49.94 -15.52
C ARG A 151 -20.72 -51.40 -15.30
N GLN A 152 -19.54 -51.65 -14.74
CA GLN A 152 -19.10 -53.01 -14.40
C GLN A 152 -20.08 -53.69 -13.42
N GLU A 153 -20.46 -52.98 -12.35
CA GLU A 153 -21.44 -53.48 -11.38
C GLU A 153 -22.81 -53.77 -12.02
N ALA A 154 -23.26 -52.91 -12.95
CA ALA A 154 -24.50 -53.12 -13.67
C ALA A 154 -24.45 -54.34 -14.60
N GLU A 155 -23.33 -54.56 -15.30
CA GLU A 155 -23.11 -55.75 -16.13
C GLU A 155 -23.13 -57.03 -15.28
N GLU A 156 -22.40 -57.05 -14.16
CA GLU A 156 -22.41 -58.18 -13.21
C GLU A 156 -23.81 -58.48 -12.65
N LEU A 157 -24.57 -57.44 -12.30
CA LEU A 157 -25.95 -57.60 -11.80
C LEU A 157 -26.89 -58.09 -12.89
N ALA A 158 -26.73 -57.63 -14.13
CA ALA A 158 -27.53 -58.09 -15.27
C ALA A 158 -27.27 -59.58 -15.58
N GLU A 159 -26.01 -60.01 -15.56
CA GLU A 159 -25.65 -61.43 -15.72
C GLU A 159 -26.27 -62.29 -14.61
N ARG A 160 -26.16 -61.85 -13.35
CA ARG A 160 -26.76 -62.55 -12.21
C ARG A 160 -28.29 -62.63 -12.31
N LEU A 161 -28.93 -61.57 -12.79
CA LEU A 161 -30.38 -61.55 -13.00
C LEU A 161 -30.77 -62.56 -14.09
N ALA A 162 -30.07 -62.57 -15.23
CA ALA A 162 -30.33 -63.52 -16.31
C ALA A 162 -30.24 -64.98 -15.82
N VAL A 163 -29.21 -65.32 -15.04
CA VAL A 163 -29.07 -66.65 -14.43
C VAL A 163 -30.23 -66.98 -13.48
N ALA A 164 -30.68 -66.00 -12.68
CA ALA A 164 -31.80 -66.19 -11.77
C ALA A 164 -33.14 -66.36 -12.51
N GLU A 165 -33.33 -65.66 -13.64
CA GLU A 165 -34.52 -65.77 -14.49
C GLU A 165 -34.58 -67.09 -15.28
N GLU A 166 -33.42 -67.64 -15.68
CA GLU A 166 -33.33 -68.97 -16.32
C GLU A 166 -33.47 -70.14 -15.33
N SER A 167 -33.29 -69.87 -14.03
CA SER A 167 -33.46 -70.87 -12.99
C SER A 167 -34.92 -71.31 -12.89
N PRO A 168 -35.22 -72.62 -12.85
CA PRO A 168 -36.59 -73.09 -12.65
C PRO A 168 -37.17 -72.49 -11.38
N VAL A 169 -38.37 -71.91 -11.47
CA VAL A 169 -39.12 -71.51 -10.28
C VAL A 169 -39.39 -72.80 -9.48
N GLU A 170 -38.72 -72.94 -8.34
CA GLU A 170 -39.13 -73.95 -7.36
C GLU A 170 -40.56 -73.60 -6.94
N GLU A 171 -41.52 -74.46 -7.28
CA GLU A 171 -42.90 -74.30 -6.81
C GLU A 171 -42.86 -74.16 -5.28
N GLU A 172 -43.45 -73.07 -4.78
CA GLU A 172 -43.59 -72.88 -3.34
C GLU A 172 -44.26 -74.13 -2.76
N PRO A 173 -43.67 -74.77 -1.73
CA PRO A 173 -44.20 -76.01 -1.19
C PRO A 173 -45.62 -75.77 -0.69
N ASP A 174 -46.57 -76.58 -1.17
CA ASP A 174 -47.99 -76.47 -0.82
C ASP A 174 -48.18 -76.41 0.71
N THR A 175 -48.57 -75.23 1.20
CA THR A 175 -48.78 -75.00 2.63
C THR A 175 -50.13 -75.47 3.12
N TYR A 176 -51.02 -75.92 2.23
CA TYR A 176 -52.38 -76.32 2.56
C TYR A 176 -52.42 -77.35 3.67
N THR A 177 -51.55 -78.36 3.61
CA THR A 177 -51.50 -79.42 4.64
C THR A 177 -51.06 -78.87 5.99
N ARG A 178 -50.04 -77.99 6.02
CA ARG A 178 -49.58 -77.32 7.25
C ARG A 178 -50.69 -76.46 7.84
N ASP A 179 -51.33 -75.65 7.02
CA ASP A 179 -52.32 -74.67 7.44
C ASP A 179 -53.61 -75.37 7.93
N ARG A 180 -54.03 -76.44 7.23
CA ARG A 180 -55.12 -77.32 7.67
C ARG A 180 -54.81 -77.98 9.03
N LEU A 181 -53.62 -78.56 9.20
CA LEU A 181 -53.23 -79.21 10.46
C LEU A 181 -53.13 -78.20 11.61
N ALA A 182 -52.67 -76.97 11.35
CA ALA A 182 -52.65 -75.91 12.35
C ALA A 182 -54.06 -75.53 12.82
N ALA A 183 -55.02 -75.44 11.89
CA ALA A 183 -56.43 -75.18 12.19
C ALA A 183 -57.07 -76.34 12.96
N ASP A 184 -56.86 -77.59 12.51
CA ASP A 184 -57.34 -78.80 13.19
C ASP A 184 -56.80 -78.86 14.62
N GLY A 185 -55.51 -78.54 14.82
CA GLY A 185 -54.87 -78.48 16.14
C GLY A 185 -55.43 -77.37 17.03
N ALA A 186 -55.79 -76.22 16.48
CA ALA A 186 -56.45 -75.15 17.24
C ALA A 186 -57.86 -75.58 17.70
N ASN A 187 -58.64 -76.19 16.81
CA ASN A 187 -59.99 -76.71 17.11
C ASN A 187 -59.95 -77.81 18.18
N ALA A 188 -58.98 -78.73 18.09
CA ALA A 188 -58.81 -79.78 19.09
C ALA A 188 -58.47 -79.21 20.47
N ARG A 189 -57.57 -78.22 20.56
CA ARG A 189 -57.24 -77.53 21.81
C ARG A 189 -58.45 -76.78 22.40
N GLN A 190 -59.26 -76.14 21.56
CA GLN A 190 -60.49 -75.49 22.01
C GLN A 190 -61.47 -76.51 22.59
N THR A 191 -61.69 -77.63 21.89
CA THR A 191 -62.58 -78.70 22.34
C THR A 191 -62.09 -79.30 23.66
N GLU A 192 -60.79 -79.51 23.81
CA GLU A 192 -60.17 -79.96 25.07
C GLU A 192 -60.42 -78.95 26.20
N MET A 193 -60.22 -77.65 25.94
CA MET A 193 -60.42 -76.60 26.92
C MET A 193 -61.89 -76.52 27.38
N GLU A 194 -62.84 -76.63 26.46
CA GLU A 194 -64.28 -76.67 26.77
C GLU A 194 -64.62 -77.92 27.62
N ALA A 195 -64.11 -79.10 27.25
CA ALA A 195 -64.32 -80.32 28.02
C ALA A 195 -63.74 -80.22 29.45
N ARG A 196 -62.53 -79.65 29.62
CA ARG A 196 -61.94 -79.40 30.95
C ARG A 196 -62.77 -78.42 31.78
N LEU A 197 -63.32 -77.39 31.14
CA LEU A 197 -64.20 -76.44 31.80
C LEU A 197 -65.50 -77.12 32.27
N GLN A 198 -66.09 -78.00 31.46
CA GLN A 198 -67.27 -78.79 31.84
C GLN A 198 -66.97 -79.71 33.02
N VAL A 199 -65.85 -80.44 33.00
CA VAL A 199 -65.43 -81.29 34.12
C VAL A 199 -65.30 -80.47 35.40
N ARG A 200 -64.57 -79.34 35.36
CA ARG A 200 -64.43 -78.44 36.51
C ARG A 200 -65.79 -77.90 36.99
N THR A 201 -66.68 -77.58 36.07
CA THR A 201 -68.05 -77.13 36.40
C THR A 201 -68.83 -78.24 37.12
N HIS A 202 -68.73 -79.49 36.66
CA HIS A 202 -69.36 -80.63 37.34
C HIS A 202 -68.75 -80.88 38.73
N GLU A 203 -67.43 -80.81 38.86
CA GLU A 203 -66.72 -80.94 40.14
C GLU A 203 -67.18 -79.88 41.17
N GLU A 204 -67.29 -78.61 40.75
CA GLU A 204 -67.79 -77.54 41.63
C GLU A 204 -69.27 -77.73 42.00
N ARG A 205 -70.11 -78.27 41.09
CA ARG A 205 -71.50 -78.63 41.41
C ARG A 205 -71.58 -79.76 42.42
N VAL A 206 -70.72 -80.78 42.30
CA VAL A 206 -70.63 -81.88 43.27
C VAL A 206 -70.21 -81.35 44.64
N LYS A 207 -69.19 -80.48 44.72
CA LYS A 207 -68.79 -79.82 45.98
C LYS A 207 -69.93 -79.00 46.60
N SER A 208 -70.65 -78.23 45.77
CA SER A 208 -71.80 -77.43 46.23
C SER A 208 -72.93 -78.30 46.80
N LEU A 209 -73.27 -79.41 46.12
CA LEU A 209 -74.26 -80.37 46.60
C LEU A 209 -73.82 -81.06 47.90
N ALA A 210 -72.56 -81.48 48.00
CA ALA A 210 -71.99 -82.07 49.21
C ALA A 210 -72.04 -81.09 50.39
N GLY A 211 -71.63 -79.83 50.18
CA GLY A 211 -71.73 -78.80 51.22
C GLY A 211 -73.17 -78.51 51.66
N ARG A 212 -74.13 -78.58 50.72
CA ARG A 212 -75.56 -78.45 51.03
C ARG A 212 -76.08 -79.67 51.81
N ALA A 213 -75.67 -80.88 51.47
CA ALA A 213 -75.98 -82.09 52.24
C ALA A 213 -75.41 -81.99 53.67
N ASP A 214 -74.14 -81.61 53.84
CA ASP A 214 -73.51 -81.41 55.14
C ASP A 214 -74.20 -80.30 55.98
N SER A 215 -74.74 -79.26 55.34
CA SER A 215 -75.50 -78.21 56.02
C SER A 215 -76.86 -78.71 56.51
N LEU A 216 -77.54 -79.54 55.72
CA LEU A 216 -78.82 -80.17 56.10
C LEU A 216 -78.61 -81.19 57.23
N ASP A 217 -77.53 -81.97 57.17
CA ASP A 217 -77.17 -82.92 58.24
C ASP A 217 -76.87 -82.20 59.55
N ARG A 218 -76.16 -81.07 59.51
CA ARG A 218 -75.94 -80.23 60.69
C ARG A 218 -77.23 -79.62 61.24
N ALA A 219 -78.11 -79.11 60.37
CA ALA A 219 -79.42 -78.58 60.78
C ALA A 219 -80.28 -79.67 61.45
N ALA A 220 -80.31 -80.88 60.88
CA ALA A 220 -81.05 -82.02 61.43
C ALA A 220 -80.48 -82.50 62.78
N ARG A 221 -79.16 -82.40 63.00
CA ARG A 221 -78.56 -82.67 64.32
C ARG A 221 -78.92 -81.61 65.35
N ALA A 222 -78.84 -80.33 64.97
CA ALA A 222 -79.23 -79.23 65.85
C ALA A 222 -80.71 -79.30 66.27
N GLU A 223 -81.60 -79.75 65.38
CA GLU A 223 -83.02 -80.02 65.69
C GLU A 223 -83.22 -81.19 66.67
N ARG A 224 -82.29 -82.14 66.77
CA ARG A 224 -82.38 -83.30 67.68
C ARG A 224 -81.80 -83.03 69.07
N GLU A 225 -80.99 -81.98 69.21
CA GLU A 225 -80.38 -81.57 70.48
C GLU A 225 -81.17 -80.44 71.18
N ALA A 226 -82.24 -79.93 70.55
CA ALA A 226 -83.20 -78.94 71.07
C ALA A 226 -84.45 -79.61 71.66
#